data_AF-F9PP30-F1
#
_entry.id   AF-F9PP30-F1
#
_cell.length_a   1.000
_cell.length_b   1.000
_cell.length_c   1.000
_cell.angle_alpha   90.00
_cell.angle_beta   90.00
_cell.angle_gamma   90.00
#
_symmetry.space_group_name_H-M   'P 1'
#
loop_
_entity.id
_entity.type
_entity.pdbx_description
1 polymer ?
#
loop_
_entity_poly.entity_id
_entity_poly.type
_entity_poly.pdbx_seq_one_letter_code
_entity_poly.pdbx_strand_id
1 'polypeptide(L)'
;MLGCWVPMHLCIDNQIHTFAGIQLRAECNEKMQELKKKYGQDYEQPTAVPMLTGAYNLPSKKVIHIVGPIVYGELTKELEKELADCYEKTLDMCLENGLKSVAFCCISTGEFRFPKERAAEIAIDTTKKWVLEHPLAMDRIIFNVFKDEDKKYYEKMI
;
A
#
# COMPACT_ATOMS: atom_id res chain seq x y z
N MET A 1 -0.53 -9.26 -7.35
CA MET A 1 -0.67 -7.97 -8.06
C MET A 1 -1.81 -7.91 -9.08
N LEU A 2 -2.55 -8.98 -9.36
CA LEU A 2 -3.66 -8.93 -10.33
C LEU A 2 -4.99 -8.50 -9.71
N GLY A 3 -4.97 -7.91 -8.52
CA GLY A 3 -6.15 -7.70 -7.70
C GLY A 3 -6.70 -8.98 -7.05
N CYS A 4 -7.80 -8.82 -6.34
CA CYS A 4 -8.50 -9.91 -5.68
C CYS A 4 -9.31 -10.75 -6.68
N TRP A 5 -9.30 -12.07 -6.51
CA TRP A 5 -10.06 -13.03 -7.33
C TRP A 5 -11.20 -13.69 -6.56
N VAL A 6 -11.30 -13.46 -5.25
CA VAL A 6 -12.36 -14.01 -4.42
C VAL A 6 -13.65 -13.19 -4.67
N PRO A 7 -14.71 -13.80 -5.21
CA PRO A 7 -15.94 -13.07 -5.51
C PRO A 7 -16.50 -12.39 -4.26
N MET A 8 -16.90 -11.11 -4.40
CA MET A 8 -17.51 -10.32 -3.32
C MET A 8 -16.63 -10.16 -2.06
N HIS A 9 -15.31 -10.38 -2.16
CA HIS A 9 -14.43 -10.18 -1.02
C HIS A 9 -14.33 -8.70 -0.64
N LEU A 10 -14.47 -8.38 0.65
CA LEU A 10 -14.53 -7.00 1.15
C LEU A 10 -13.14 -6.38 1.39
N CYS A 11 -12.09 -6.89 0.73
CA CYS A 11 -10.76 -6.30 0.82
C CYS A 11 -10.63 -5.03 -0.04
N ILE A 12 -9.76 -4.12 0.36
CA ILE A 12 -9.52 -2.86 -0.37
C ILE A 12 -9.04 -3.10 -1.80
N ASP A 13 -8.29 -4.18 -2.02
CA ASP A 13 -7.79 -4.58 -3.34
C ASP A 13 -8.95 -4.87 -4.31
N ASN A 14 -9.98 -5.58 -3.85
CA ASN A 14 -11.19 -5.82 -4.63
C ASN A 14 -11.92 -4.51 -4.95
N GLN A 15 -12.05 -3.61 -3.97
CA GLN A 15 -12.72 -2.32 -4.17
C GLN A 15 -11.97 -1.45 -5.20
N ILE A 16 -10.65 -1.28 -5.05
CA ILE A 16 -9.82 -0.48 -5.96
C ILE A 16 -9.92 -1.03 -7.38
N HIS A 17 -9.75 -2.34 -7.58
CA HIS A 17 -9.85 -2.94 -8.92
C HIS A 17 -11.26 -2.85 -9.52
N THR A 18 -12.30 -2.98 -8.71
CA THR A 18 -13.70 -2.86 -9.17
C THR A 18 -14.00 -1.45 -9.66
N PHE A 19 -13.61 -0.43 -8.88
CA PHE A 19 -13.90 0.96 -9.22
C PHE A 19 -12.93 1.56 -10.25
N ALA A 20 -11.69 1.09 -10.34
CA ALA A 20 -10.77 1.50 -11.40
C ALA A 20 -11.16 0.95 -12.77
N GLY A 21 -11.80 -0.22 -12.81
CA GLY A 21 -12.14 -0.93 -14.04
C GLY A 21 -11.08 -1.97 -14.45
N ILE A 22 -11.43 -2.81 -15.43
CA ILE A 22 -10.62 -3.95 -15.85
C ILE A 22 -9.24 -3.57 -16.37
N GLN A 23 -9.10 -2.34 -16.88
CA GLN A 23 -7.84 -1.81 -17.40
C GLN A 23 -6.73 -1.80 -16.32
N LEU A 24 -7.08 -1.58 -15.05
CA LEU A 24 -6.12 -1.68 -13.95
C LEU A 24 -5.51 -3.07 -13.85
N ARG A 25 -6.34 -4.11 -13.96
CA ARG A 25 -5.88 -5.50 -13.94
C ARG A 25 -5.06 -5.84 -15.18
N ALA A 26 -5.44 -5.31 -16.35
CA ALA A 26 -4.69 -5.51 -17.59
C ALA A 26 -3.26 -4.94 -17.49
N GLU A 27 -3.09 -3.70 -17.03
CA GLU A 27 -1.76 -3.10 -16.83
C GLU A 27 -0.96 -3.83 -15.75
N CYS A 28 -1.59 -4.23 -14.65
CA CYS A 28 -0.92 -5.06 -13.64
C CYS A 28 -0.42 -6.38 -14.25
N ASN A 29 -1.22 -7.02 -15.10
CA ASN A 29 -0.82 -8.25 -15.78
C ASN A 29 0.36 -8.02 -16.72
N GLU A 30 0.33 -6.98 -17.56
CA GLU A 30 1.44 -6.63 -18.45
C GLU A 30 2.74 -6.43 -17.68
N LYS A 31 2.72 -5.63 -16.61
CA LYS A 31 3.89 -5.40 -15.74
C LYS A 31 4.39 -6.69 -15.09
N MET A 32 3.49 -7.54 -14.58
CA MET A 32 3.89 -8.84 -14.01
C MET A 32 4.51 -9.76 -15.06
N GLN A 33 4.03 -9.76 -16.30
CA GLN A 33 4.64 -10.54 -17.38
C GLN A 33 6.03 -10.04 -17.73
N GLU A 34 6.26 -8.72 -17.72
CA GLU A 34 7.59 -8.13 -17.90
C GLU A 34 8.54 -8.55 -16.77
N LEU A 35 8.08 -8.49 -15.52
CA LEU A 35 8.87 -8.93 -14.37
C LEU A 35 9.19 -10.43 -14.44
N LYS A 36 8.24 -11.27 -14.85
CA LYS A 36 8.47 -12.70 -15.06
C LYS A 36 9.48 -12.99 -16.17
N LYS A 37 9.47 -12.21 -17.26
CA LYS A 37 10.50 -12.31 -18.31
C LYS A 37 11.90 -11.95 -17.76
N LYS A 38 11.97 -10.99 -16.84
CA LYS A 38 13.23 -10.49 -16.27
C LYS A 38 13.80 -11.38 -15.15
N TYR A 39 12.94 -11.87 -14.26
CA TYR A 39 13.33 -12.55 -13.01
C TYR A 39 12.99 -14.05 -12.98
N GLY A 40 12.26 -14.56 -13.98
CA GLY A 40 11.85 -15.96 -14.07
C GLY A 40 10.34 -16.16 -14.00
N GLN A 41 9.83 -17.27 -14.54
CA GLN A 41 8.39 -17.54 -14.63
C GLN A 41 7.70 -17.65 -13.26
N ASP A 42 8.45 -18.10 -12.25
CA ASP A 42 7.99 -18.24 -10.87
C ASP A 42 8.09 -16.93 -10.07
N TYR A 43 8.39 -15.80 -10.73
CA TYR A 43 8.43 -14.51 -10.06
C TYR A 43 7.06 -14.12 -9.50
N GLU A 44 7.07 -13.83 -8.20
CA GLU A 44 5.98 -13.18 -7.48
C GLU A 44 6.47 -11.84 -6.93
N GLN A 45 5.53 -10.90 -6.73
CA GLN A 45 5.86 -9.59 -6.20
C GLN A 45 6.26 -9.71 -4.72
N PRO A 46 7.48 -9.32 -4.33
CA PRO A 46 7.91 -9.41 -2.93
C PRO A 46 7.21 -8.40 -2.03
N THR A 47 7.19 -8.69 -0.72
CA THR A 47 6.75 -7.76 0.32
C THR A 47 7.52 -6.44 0.23
N ALA A 48 6.82 -5.33 0.45
CA ALA A 48 7.39 -4.00 0.43
C ALA A 48 8.13 -3.66 -0.88
N VAL A 49 7.70 -4.18 -2.03
CA VAL A 49 8.20 -3.72 -3.34
C VAL A 49 7.04 -3.09 -4.12
N PRO A 50 7.00 -1.75 -4.25
CA PRO A 50 5.88 -1.05 -4.87
C PRO A 50 5.87 -1.20 -6.40
N MET A 51 4.68 -1.14 -6.98
CA MET A 51 4.43 -1.09 -8.42
C MET A 51 3.45 0.05 -8.72
N LEU A 52 3.80 0.93 -9.65
CA LEU A 52 2.95 2.05 -10.08
C LEU A 52 2.15 1.71 -11.34
N THR A 53 0.86 2.03 -11.33
CA THR A 53 -0.04 1.94 -12.49
C THR A 53 -0.85 3.23 -12.70
N GLY A 54 -1.53 3.34 -13.85
CA GLY A 54 -2.66 4.23 -14.01
C GLY A 54 -3.80 3.90 -13.02
N ALA A 55 -4.66 4.88 -12.76
CA ALA A 55 -5.83 4.72 -11.88
C ALA A 55 -7.17 4.62 -12.63
N TYR A 56 -7.15 4.89 -13.93
CA TYR A 56 -8.28 4.70 -14.85
C TYR A 56 -9.55 5.46 -14.42
N ASN A 57 -10.59 4.75 -13.99
CA ASN A 57 -11.86 5.38 -13.63
C ASN A 57 -11.87 6.00 -12.21
N LEU A 58 -10.79 5.80 -11.43
CA LEU A 58 -10.67 6.44 -10.13
C LEU A 58 -10.36 7.94 -10.26
N PRO A 59 -10.77 8.78 -9.30
CA PRO A 59 -10.42 10.20 -9.28
C PRO A 59 -8.93 10.46 -9.00
N SER A 60 -8.19 9.48 -8.50
CA SER A 60 -6.74 9.57 -8.34
C SER A 60 -6.04 9.50 -9.71
N LYS A 61 -4.79 9.99 -9.80
CA LYS A 61 -4.01 9.91 -11.05
C LYS A 61 -3.34 8.55 -11.24
N LYS A 62 -2.97 7.92 -10.13
CA LYS A 62 -2.17 6.70 -10.06
C LYS A 62 -2.65 5.79 -8.94
N VAL A 63 -2.31 4.52 -9.04
CA VAL A 63 -2.39 3.55 -7.94
C VAL A 63 -1.00 3.00 -7.70
N ILE A 64 -0.54 3.05 -6.45
CA ILE A 64 0.68 2.38 -6.01
C ILE A 64 0.25 1.09 -5.32
N HIS A 65 0.64 -0.03 -5.92
CA HIS A 65 0.37 -1.35 -5.40
C HIS A 65 1.55 -1.81 -4.58
N ILE A 66 1.31 -2.28 -3.36
CA ILE A 66 2.36 -2.80 -2.49
C ILE A 66 1.85 -3.97 -1.66
N VAL A 67 2.66 -5.03 -1.56
CA VAL A 67 2.34 -6.21 -0.75
C VAL A 67 2.83 -5.96 0.67
N GLY A 68 1.92 -5.92 1.63
CA GLY A 68 2.25 -5.81 3.05
C GLY A 68 2.55 -7.17 3.70
N PRO A 69 3.19 -7.18 4.88
CA PRO A 69 3.47 -8.40 5.63
C PRO A 69 2.19 -9.10 6.11
N ILE A 70 2.24 -10.43 6.25
CA ILE A 70 1.15 -11.27 6.78
C ILE A 70 1.54 -11.83 8.15
N VAL A 71 0.68 -11.65 9.15
CA VAL A 71 0.89 -12.17 10.51
C VAL A 71 0.13 -13.48 10.70
N TYR A 72 0.83 -14.61 10.68
CA TYR A 72 0.24 -15.94 10.93
C TYR A 72 0.24 -16.35 12.41
N GLY A 73 1.10 -15.73 13.24
CA GLY A 73 1.26 -16.04 14.66
C GLY A 73 1.54 -14.77 15.47
N GLU A 74 2.67 -14.74 16.16
CA GLU A 74 3.10 -13.53 16.88
C GLU A 74 3.66 -12.48 15.92
N LEU A 75 3.48 -11.21 16.27
CA LEU A 75 4.08 -10.10 15.56
C LEU A 75 5.58 -10.04 15.87
N THR A 76 6.41 -10.12 14.83
CA THR A 76 7.87 -10.04 14.95
C THR A 76 8.40 -8.67 14.51
N LYS A 77 9.62 -8.31 14.92
CA LYS A 77 10.26 -7.05 14.53
C LYS A 77 10.51 -6.97 13.01
N GLU A 78 10.72 -8.11 12.37
CA GLU A 78 10.90 -8.21 10.93
C GLU A 78 9.61 -7.81 10.20
N LEU A 79 8.45 -8.30 10.68
CA LEU A 79 7.15 -7.93 10.12
C LEU A 79 6.83 -6.44 10.35
N GLU A 80 7.20 -5.89 11.51
CA GLU A 80 7.09 -4.44 11.75
C GLU A 80 7.96 -3.63 10.78
N LYS A 81 9.20 -4.07 10.55
CA LYS A 81 10.10 -3.46 9.58
C LYS A 81 9.54 -3.56 8.16
N GLU A 82 8.99 -4.71 7.76
CA GLU A 82 8.37 -4.87 6.44
C GLU A 82 7.18 -3.93 6.24
N LEU A 83 6.37 -3.71 7.28
CA LEU A 83 5.28 -2.73 7.23
C LEU A 83 5.82 -1.29 7.10
N ALA A 84 6.85 -0.94 7.87
CA ALA A 84 7.52 0.36 7.75
C ALA A 84 8.09 0.56 6.34
N ASP A 85 8.81 -0.44 5.81
CA ASP A 85 9.36 -0.44 4.46
C ASP A 85 8.25 -0.23 3.40
N CYS A 86 7.02 -0.69 3.64
CA CYS A 86 5.89 -0.45 2.74
C CYS A 86 5.53 1.04 2.63
N TYR A 87 5.45 1.73 3.77
CA TYR A 87 5.16 3.17 3.78
C TYR A 87 6.30 3.97 3.18
N GLU A 88 7.54 3.70 3.60
CA GLU A 88 8.75 4.38 3.11
C GLU A 88 8.88 4.28 1.59
N LYS A 89 8.85 3.06 1.04
CA LYS A 89 9.03 2.85 -0.40
C LYS A 89 7.85 3.36 -1.23
N THR A 90 6.65 3.44 -0.65
CA THR A 90 5.51 4.09 -1.33
C THR A 90 5.73 5.60 -1.43
N LEU A 91 6.29 6.23 -0.40
CA LEU A 91 6.64 7.65 -0.42
C LEU A 91 7.82 7.93 -1.36
N ASP A 92 8.84 7.07 -1.38
CA ASP A 92 9.94 7.14 -2.36
C ASP A 92 9.39 7.08 -3.78
N MET A 93 8.48 6.14 -4.06
CA MET A 93 7.83 6.03 -5.37
C MET A 93 7.03 7.29 -5.73
N CYS A 94 6.41 7.96 -4.75
CA CYS A 94 5.75 9.23 -4.98
C CYS A 94 6.77 10.32 -5.38
N LEU A 95 7.87 10.43 -4.63
CA LEU A 95 8.94 11.38 -4.88
C LEU A 95 9.57 11.19 -6.27
N GLU A 96 9.95 9.96 -6.61
CA GLU A 96 10.55 9.59 -7.89
C GLU A 96 9.65 9.92 -9.09
N ASN A 97 8.34 9.87 -8.91
CA ASN A 97 7.34 10.12 -9.96
C ASN A 97 6.71 11.52 -9.86
N GLY A 98 7.24 12.41 -9.02
CA GLY A 98 6.74 13.77 -8.83
C GLY A 98 5.29 13.85 -8.34
N LEU A 99 4.80 12.83 -7.65
CA LEU A 99 3.46 12.81 -7.04
C LEU A 99 3.50 13.58 -5.73
N LYS A 100 2.66 14.61 -5.60
CA LYS A 100 2.66 15.51 -4.44
C LYS A 100 1.62 15.19 -3.37
N SER A 101 0.73 14.24 -3.64
CA SER A 101 -0.25 13.78 -2.64
C SER A 101 -0.51 12.29 -2.75
N VAL A 102 -0.69 11.65 -1.60
CA VAL A 102 -0.95 10.21 -1.49
C VAL A 102 -1.96 9.94 -0.38
N ALA A 103 -2.82 8.94 -0.58
CA ALA A 103 -3.72 8.43 0.43
C ALA A 103 -3.37 6.97 0.72
N PHE A 104 -3.04 6.67 1.97
CA PHE A 104 -2.81 5.31 2.46
C PHE A 104 -4.12 4.72 2.98
N CYS A 105 -4.37 3.45 2.67
CA CYS A 105 -5.30 2.63 3.44
C CYS A 105 -4.55 1.99 4.63
N CYS A 106 -5.28 1.34 5.55
CA CYS A 106 -4.67 0.61 6.66
C CYS A 106 -4.00 -0.70 6.18
N ILE A 107 -2.76 -0.61 5.69
CA ILE A 107 -2.00 -1.73 5.11
C ILE A 107 -1.89 -2.88 6.12
N SER A 108 -2.13 -4.11 5.66
CA SER A 108 -2.03 -5.37 6.42
C SER A 108 -3.00 -5.57 7.61
N THR A 109 -3.84 -4.60 7.97
CA THR A 109 -4.69 -4.67 9.19
C THR A 109 -6.01 -5.43 9.04
N GLY A 110 -6.37 -5.84 7.82
CA GLY A 110 -7.55 -6.65 7.53
C GLY A 110 -7.20 -8.13 7.47
N GLU A 111 -7.22 -8.68 6.26
CA GLU A 111 -6.95 -10.09 5.99
C GLU A 111 -5.56 -10.57 6.44
N PHE A 112 -4.59 -9.66 6.49
CA PHE A 112 -3.20 -9.97 6.85
C PHE A 112 -2.93 -9.89 8.36
N ARG A 113 -3.98 -9.59 9.15
CA ARG A 113 -4.02 -9.73 10.61
C ARG A 113 -2.98 -8.94 11.40
N PHE A 114 -2.41 -7.90 10.79
CA PHE A 114 -1.52 -7.00 11.51
C PHE A 114 -2.29 -6.24 12.61
N PRO A 115 -1.82 -6.22 13.87
CA PRO A 115 -2.50 -5.50 14.95
C PRO A 115 -2.70 -4.02 14.61
N LYS A 116 -3.96 -3.56 14.64
CA LYS A 116 -4.36 -2.24 14.13
C LYS A 116 -3.66 -1.07 14.80
N GLU A 117 -3.60 -1.08 16.13
CA GLU A 117 -2.94 -0.02 16.90
C GLU A 117 -1.47 0.08 16.52
N ARG A 118 -0.76 -1.06 16.52
CA ARG A 118 0.66 -1.11 16.15
C ARG A 118 0.91 -0.72 14.69
N ALA A 119 0.03 -1.12 13.77
CA ALA A 119 0.11 -0.71 12.38
C ALA A 119 -0.05 0.80 12.20
N ALA A 120 -0.95 1.43 12.96
CA ALA A 120 -1.15 2.87 12.95
C ALA A 120 0.09 3.61 13.48
N GLU A 121 0.70 3.12 14.57
CA GLU A 121 1.96 3.67 15.10
C GLU A 121 3.06 3.65 14.04
N ILE A 122 3.29 2.48 13.43
CA ILE A 122 4.31 2.31 12.38
C ILE A 122 4.02 3.24 11.18
N ALA A 123 2.77 3.32 10.75
CA ALA A 123 2.37 4.19 9.64
C ALA A 123 2.71 5.67 9.90
N ILE A 124 2.36 6.17 11.10
CA ILE A 124 2.61 7.55 11.50
C ILE A 124 4.10 7.80 11.69
N ASP A 125 4.80 6.97 12.45
CA ASP A 125 6.21 7.17 12.78
C ASP A 125 7.10 7.13 11.53
N THR A 126 6.89 6.15 10.66
CA THR A 126 7.61 6.05 9.38
C THR A 126 7.34 7.25 8.51
N THR A 127 6.08 7.68 8.39
CA THR A 127 5.72 8.85 7.56
C THR A 127 6.32 10.14 8.12
N LYS A 128 6.25 10.37 9.44
CA LYS A 128 6.84 11.54 10.10
C LYS A 128 8.34 11.59 9.86
N LYS A 129 9.04 10.46 10.06
CA LYS A 129 10.48 10.35 9.80
C LYS A 129 10.81 10.68 8.34
N TRP A 130 10.10 10.06 7.39
CA TRP A 130 10.35 10.27 5.96
C TRP A 130 10.14 11.73 5.54
N VAL A 131 9.10 12.39 6.04
CA VAL A 131 8.82 13.81 5.74
C VAL A 131 9.90 14.74 6.30
N LEU A 132 10.47 14.42 7.47
CA LEU A 132 11.59 15.18 8.04
C LEU A 132 12.86 15.05 7.18
N GLU A 133 13.10 13.87 6.60
CA GLU A 133 14.23 13.60 5.72
C GLU A 133 14.05 14.20 4.31
N HIS A 134 12.79 14.38 3.87
CA HIS A 134 12.42 14.88 2.54
C HIS A 134 11.53 16.13 2.61
N PRO A 135 12.05 17.28 3.09
CA PRO A 135 11.25 18.49 3.23
C PRO A 135 10.69 18.95 1.88
N LEU A 136 9.42 19.36 1.87
CA LEU A 136 8.69 19.84 0.67
C LEU A 136 8.51 18.79 -0.45
N ALA A 137 8.81 17.53 -0.18
CA ALA A 137 8.60 16.45 -1.15
C ALA A 137 7.10 16.23 -1.43
N MET A 138 6.26 16.28 -0.40
CA MET A 138 4.82 16.03 -0.44
C MET A 138 4.02 17.24 0.07
N ASP A 139 2.92 17.57 -0.60
CA ASP A 139 1.97 18.61 -0.16
C ASP A 139 0.96 18.04 0.83
N ARG A 140 0.60 16.75 0.68
CA ARG A 140 -0.40 16.11 1.55
C ARG A 140 -0.24 14.59 1.60
N ILE A 141 -0.23 14.05 2.81
CA ILE A 141 -0.32 12.61 3.08
C ILE A 141 -1.60 12.37 3.87
N ILE A 142 -2.44 11.46 3.37
CA ILE A 142 -3.76 11.18 3.94
C ILE A 142 -3.78 9.75 4.45
N PHE A 143 -4.15 9.54 5.72
CA PHE A 143 -4.46 8.22 6.25
C PHE A 143 -5.96 7.98 6.16
N ASN A 144 -6.37 7.24 5.14
CA ASN A 144 -7.76 6.87 4.90
C ASN A 144 -8.11 5.61 5.70
N VAL A 145 -8.75 5.83 6.85
CA VAL A 145 -9.30 4.81 7.73
C VAL A 145 -10.73 4.46 7.34
N PHE A 146 -11.15 3.20 7.58
CA PHE A 146 -12.52 2.75 7.27
C PHE A 146 -13.39 2.59 8.52
N LYS A 147 -12.88 1.97 9.59
CA LYS A 147 -13.64 1.78 10.83
C LYS A 147 -13.37 2.92 11.81
N ASP A 148 -14.37 3.27 12.61
CA ASP A 148 -14.23 4.27 13.67
C ASP A 148 -13.17 3.90 14.70
N GLU A 149 -12.95 2.60 14.93
CA GLU A 149 -11.87 2.10 15.77
C GLU A 149 -10.49 2.46 15.21
N ASP A 150 -10.28 2.27 13.90
CA ASP A 150 -9.01 2.60 13.25
C ASP A 150 -8.76 4.11 13.34
N LYS A 151 -9.82 4.91 13.11
CA LYS A 151 -9.77 6.37 13.27
C LYS A 151 -9.26 6.80 14.65
N LYS A 152 -9.74 6.17 15.73
CA LYS A 152 -9.29 6.48 17.10
C LYS A 152 -7.80 6.21 17.31
N TYR A 153 -7.23 5.19 16.67
CA TYR A 153 -5.78 4.94 16.78
C TYR A 153 -4.99 6.05 16.10
N TYR A 154 -5.34 6.41 14.86
CA TYR A 154 -4.66 7.48 14.13
C TYR A 154 -4.81 8.85 14.80
N GLU A 155 -6.00 9.19 15.32
CA GLU A 155 -6.25 10.48 15.99
C GLU A 155 -5.47 10.67 17.30
N LYS A 156 -5.07 9.60 17.98
CA LYS A 156 -4.22 9.68 19.19
C LYS A 156 -2.76 10.00 18.87
N MET A 157 -2.33 9.81 17.63
CA MET A 157 -0.91 9.81 17.22
C MET A 157 -0.52 11.06 16.41
N ILE A 158 -1.50 11.89 16.03
CA ILE A 158 -1.33 13.17 15.33
C ILE A 158 -1.42 14.30 16.35
#